data_AF-A0A7Y9HTD5-F1
#
_entry.id   AF-A0A7Y9HTD5-F1
#
_cell.length_a   1.000
_cell.length_b   1.000
_cell.length_c   1.000
_cell.angle_alpha   90.00
_cell.angle_beta   90.00
_cell.angle_gamma   90.00
#
_symmetry.space_group_name_H-M   'P 1'
#
loop_
_entity.id
_entity.type
_entity.pdbx_description
1 polymer ?
#
loop_
_entity_poly.entity_id
_entity_poly.type
_entity_poly.pdbx_seq_one_letter_code
_entity_poly.pdbx_strand_id
1 'polypeptide(L)' 'MEELLAELSNKADYPLIYYRLIKGRSTESGLDWLCSHGQIDMLAMVHRPHSFFDEIINGSYTQKMAGHITKPLLVFPAKV' A
#
# COMPACT_ATOMS: atom_id res chain seq x y z
N MET A 1 7.30 -14.84 7.21
CA MET A 1 7.38 -13.38 6.97
C MET A 1 8.83 -12.95 6.78
N GLU A 2 9.74 -13.37 7.66
CA GLU A 2 11.19 -13.16 7.48
C GLU A 2 11.71 -13.75 6.16
N GLU A 3 11.33 -14.99 5.85
CA GLU A 3 11.69 -15.66 4.59
C GLU A 3 11.24 -14.87 3.34
N LEU A 4 9.99 -14.37 3.34
CA LEU A 4 9.46 -13.53 2.26
C LEU A 4 10.24 -12.22 2.11
N LEU A 5 10.62 -11.57 3.22
CA LEU A 5 11.39 -10.33 3.17
C LEU A 5 12.81 -10.58 2.68
N ALA A 6 13.43 -11.68 3.08
CA ALA A 6 14.73 -12.10 2.56
C ALA A 6 14.66 -12.35 1.05
N GLU A 7 13.64 -13.08 0.58
CA GLU A 7 13.43 -13.30 -0.86
C GLU A 7 13.25 -11.99 -1.63
N LEU A 8 12.39 -11.09 -1.15
CA LEU A 8 12.13 -9.80 -1.79
C LEU A 8 13.37 -8.90 -1.82
N SER A 9 14.11 -8.83 -0.72
CA SER A 9 15.34 -8.03 -0.62
C SER A 9 16.41 -8.54 -1.56
N ASN A 10 16.58 -9.87 -1.65
CA ASN A 10 17.52 -10.51 -2.57
C ASN A 10 17.13 -10.30 -4.04
N LYS A 11 15.83 -10.41 -4.35
CA LYS A 11 15.34 -10.24 -5.73
C LYS A 11 15.43 -8.79 -6.22
N ALA A 12 15.25 -7.83 -5.32
CA ALA A 12 15.37 -6.41 -5.64
C ALA A 12 16.81 -5.89 -5.55
N ASP A 13 17.75 -6.70 -5.06
CA ASP A 13 19.11 -6.29 -4.68
C ASP A 13 19.11 -5.02 -3.80
N TYR A 14 18.18 -4.98 -2.84
CA TYR A 14 17.97 -3.83 -1.97
C TYR A 14 17.75 -4.27 -0.52
N PRO A 15 18.77 -4.17 0.37
CA PRO A 15 18.71 -4.71 1.73
C PRO A 15 17.88 -3.88 2.70
N LEU A 16 17.42 -2.69 2.29
CA LEU A 16 16.61 -1.79 3.13
C LEU A 16 15.10 -2.00 2.96
N ILE A 17 14.67 -3.12 2.38
CA ILE A 17 13.28 -3.54 2.40
C ILE A 17 12.96 -4.11 3.78
N TYR A 18 11.96 -3.51 4.44
CA TYR A 18 11.50 -4.00 5.73
C TYR A 18 9.98 -4.04 5.78
N TYR A 19 9.46 -4.84 6.72
CA TYR A 19 8.04 -4.90 7.03
C TYR A 19 7.73 -4.12 8.31
N ARG A 20 6.63 -3.39 8.29
CA ARG A 20 6.07 -2.75 9.47
C ARG A 20 4.59 -3.09 9.58
N LEU A 21 4.20 -3.73 10.69
CA LEU A 21 2.80 -3.92 11.03
C LEU A 21 2.24 -2.60 11.56
N ILE A 22 1.19 -2.08 10.92
CA ILE A 22 0.47 -0.88 11.35
C ILE A 22 -0.91 -1.30 11.80
N LYS A 23 -1.26 -0.97 13.05
CA LYS A 23 -2.60 -1.22 13.59
C LYS A 23 -3.52 -0.06 13.20
N GLY A 24 -4.67 -0.38 12.63
CA GLY A 24 -5.71 0.59 12.27
C GLY A 24 -7.09 -0.03 12.52
N ARG A 25 -8.12 0.82 12.65
CA ARG A 25 -9.52 0.38 12.72
C ARG A 25 -10.00 -0.18 11.37
N SER A 26 -9.41 0.31 10.28
CA SER A 26 -9.54 -0.13 8.91
C SER A 26 -8.21 0.06 8.17
N THR A 27 -8.06 -0.54 6.98
CA THR A 27 -6.91 -0.33 6.10
C THR A 27 -6.69 1.16 5.80
N GLU A 28 -7.76 1.90 5.50
CA GLU A 28 -7.73 3.36 5.24
C GLU A 28 -7.16 4.11 6.43
N SER A 29 -7.67 3.85 7.64
CA SER A 29 -7.18 4.51 8.84
C SER A 29 -5.70 4.24 9.12
N GLY A 30 -5.21 3.05 8.73
CA GLY A 30 -3.79 2.70 8.83
C GLY A 30 -2.93 3.44 7.81
N LEU A 31 -3.42 3.57 6.58
CA LEU A 31 -2.77 4.33 5.51
C LEU A 31 -2.74 5.83 5.84
N ASP A 32 -3.84 6.40 6.32
CA ASP A 32 -3.92 7.80 6.76
C ASP A 32 -2.96 8.08 7.91
N TRP A 33 -2.91 7.16 8.89
CA TRP A 33 -1.96 7.27 9.99
C TRP A 33 -0.52 7.21 9.49
N LEU A 34 -0.20 6.30 8.56
CA LEU A 34 1.13 6.19 7.96
C LEU A 34 1.51 7.45 7.18
N CYS A 35 0.60 8.02 6.39
CA CYS A 35 0.87 9.25 5.64
C CYS A 35 1.05 10.48 6.55
N SER A 36 0.35 10.52 7.69
CA SER A 36 0.37 11.67 8.60
C SER A 36 1.49 11.60 9.65
N HIS A 37 1.84 10.39 10.11
CA HIS A 37 2.77 10.19 11.23
C HIS A 37 3.98 9.33 10.87
N GLY A 38 3.93 8.64 9.72
CA GLY A 38 5.08 7.90 9.20
C GLY A 38 6.12 8.83 8.61
N GLN A 39 7.39 8.43 8.75
CA GLN A 39 8.49 9.06 8.04
C GLN A 39 8.56 8.46 6.63
N ILE A 40 7.59 8.84 5.79
CA ILE A 40 7.56 8.46 4.38
C ILE A 40 7.45 9.71 3.49
N ASP A 41 8.16 9.65 2.36
CA ASP A 41 8.17 10.71 1.35
C ASP A 41 7.24 10.41 0.18
N MET A 42 6.87 9.14 -0.01
CA MET A 42 5.99 8.67 -1.07
C MET A 42 5.26 7.40 -0.62
N LEU A 43 4.02 7.23 -1.08
CA LEU A 43 3.26 6.00 -0.94
C LEU A 43 3.20 5.28 -2.30
N ALA A 44 3.64 4.02 -2.35
CA ALA A 44 3.53 3.18 -3.55
C ALA A 44 2.50 2.06 -3.32
N MET A 45 1.54 1.90 -4.24
CA MET A 45 0.45 0.93 -4.13
C MET A 45 0.25 0.17 -5.43
N VAL A 46 -0.10 -1.11 -5.36
CA VAL A 46 -0.58 -1.88 -6.52
C VAL A 46 -2.10 -1.83 -6.54
N HIS A 47 -2.68 -1.35 -7.65
CA HIS A 47 -4.11 -1.41 -7.90
C HIS A 47 -4.48 -2.81 -8.42
N ARG A 48 -4.97 -3.70 -7.55
CA ARG A 48 -5.39 -5.07 -7.94
C ARG A 48 -6.87 -5.12 -8.36
N PRO A 49 -7.26 -5.90 -9.39
CA PRO A 49 -8.60 -5.91 -9.95
C PRO A 49 -9.41 -7.15 -9.53
N HIS A 50 -8.96 -7.91 -8.52
CA HIS A 50 -9.68 -9.12 -8.12
C HIS A 50 -11.03 -8.75 -7.53
N SER A 51 -12.08 -9.04 -8.31
CA SER A 51 -13.51 -8.93 -8.00
C SER A 51 -14.13 -7.53 -8.15
N PHE A 52 -14.13 -7.00 -9.38
CA PHE A 52 -14.93 -5.83 -9.80
C PHE A 52 -16.45 -5.89 -9.50
N PHE A 53 -17.03 -7.01 -9.01
CA PHE A 53 -18.47 -7.12 -8.75
C PHE A 53 -18.91 -7.07 -7.27
N ASP A 54 -18.02 -7.24 -6.29
CA ASP A 54 -18.37 -7.09 -4.86
C ASP A 54 -17.99 -5.70 -4.27
N GLU A 55 -17.02 -5.00 -4.87
CA GLU A 55 -16.45 -3.75 -4.31
C GLU A 55 -16.97 -2.43 -4.93
N ILE A 56 -17.84 -2.47 -5.95
CA ILE A 56 -18.55 -1.25 -6.42
C ILE A 56 -19.39 -0.63 -5.29
N ILE A 57 -19.69 -1.38 -4.22
CA ILE A 57 -20.45 -0.93 -3.05
C ILE A 57 -19.58 -0.23 -1.99
N ASN A 58 -18.24 -0.41 -1.98
CA ASN A 58 -17.37 0.12 -0.91
C ASN A 58 -16.19 1.00 -1.37
N GLY A 59 -15.83 1.05 -2.65
CA GLY A 59 -14.82 1.97 -3.21
C GLY A 59 -13.36 1.58 -2.95
N SER A 60 -12.53 1.63 -4.00
CA SER A 60 -11.12 1.20 -3.95
C SER A 60 -10.30 2.01 -2.93
N TYR A 61 -9.53 1.34 -2.08
CA TYR A 61 -8.60 1.99 -1.15
C TYR A 61 -7.64 2.96 -1.85
N THR A 62 -7.17 2.62 -3.05
CA THR A 62 -6.30 3.49 -3.84
C THR A 62 -7.05 4.75 -4.31
N GLN A 63 -8.32 4.61 -4.72
CA GLN A 63 -9.14 5.75 -5.13
C GLN A 63 -9.47 6.67 -3.94
N LYS A 64 -9.77 6.09 -2.78
CA LYS A 64 -9.97 6.85 -1.55
C LYS A 64 -8.71 7.62 -1.19
N MET A 65 -7.55 6.96 -1.12
CA MET A 65 -6.27 7.64 -0.85
C MET A 65 -5.97 8.73 -1.88
N ALA A 66 -6.17 8.49 -3.18
CA ALA A 66 -5.94 9.51 -4.21
C ALA A 66 -6.78 10.79 -4.02
N GLY A 67 -7.94 10.69 -3.35
CA GLY A 67 -8.81 11.82 -3.06
C GLY A 67 -8.31 12.76 -1.96
N HIS A 68 -7.44 12.31 -1.04
CA HIS A 68 -7.05 13.10 0.13
C HIS A 68 -5.60 12.92 0.62
N ILE A 69 -4.78 12.10 -0.06
CA ILE A 69 -3.38 11.89 0.33
C ILE A 69 -2.56 13.17 0.19
N THR A 70 -1.73 13.45 1.20
CA THR A 70 -0.85 14.63 1.22
C THR A 70 0.57 14.33 0.70
N LYS A 71 0.89 13.06 0.51
CA LYS A 71 2.17 12.56 -0.01
C LYS A 71 2.01 12.12 -1.48
N PRO A 72 3.06 12.23 -2.31
CA PRO A 72 3.07 11.63 -3.63
C PRO A 72 2.62 10.17 -3.62
N LEU A 73 1.73 9.82 -4.56
CA LEU A 73 1.15 8.48 -4.70
C LEU A 73 1.61 7.86 -6.02
N LEU A 74 2.35 6.75 -5.95
CA LEU A 74 2.74 5.94 -7.11
C LEU A 74 1.82 4.72 -7.18
N VAL A 75 1.03 4.62 -8.25
CA VAL A 75 0.10 3.50 -8.46
C VAL A 75 0.63 2.60 -9.57
N PHE A 76 0.91 1.33 -9.23
CA PHE A 76 1.21 0.29 -10.20
C PHE A 76 -0.09 -0.40 -10.62
N PRO A 77 -0.34 -0.59 -11.93
CA PRO A 77 -1.44 -1.44 -12.36
C PRO A 77 -1.17 -2.89 -11.95
N ALA A 78 -2.22 -3.67 -11.71
CA ALA A 78 -2.07 -5.11 -11.65
C ALA A 78 -1.51 -5.66 -12.96
N LYS A 79 -0.74 -6.74 -12.87
CA LYS A 79 -0.51 -7.57 -14.05
C LYS A 79 -1.87 -8.09 -14.54
N VAL A 80 -2.18 -7.76 -15.78
CA VAL A 80 -3.26 -8.38 -16.57
C VAL A 80 -2.84 -9.80 -16.91
#